data_AF-A0A2V3PKD9-F1
#
_entry.id   AF-A0A2V3PKD9-F1
#
_cell.length_a   1.000
_cell.length_b   1.000
_cell.length_c   1.000
_cell.angle_alpha   90.00
_cell.angle_beta   90.00
_cell.angle_gamma   90.00
#
_symmetry.space_group_name_H-M   'P 1'
#
loop_
_entity.id
_entity.type
_entity.pdbx_description
1 polymer ?
#
loop_
_entity_poly.entity_id
_entity_poly.type
_entity_poly.pdbx_seq_one_letter_code
_entity_poly.pdbx_strand_id
1 'polypeptide(L)'
;MGKSGKSRKKKRRNSSTRHLFILFIVLCVLAGGYYYLKIYSREEVAVNPTLDKTAQYSILENNDSTQYLAVIIYQDNVSINTIASTFYKNEMFWPYIYIENKAVIRNPLNMGRDVILKIPRLSDDLINVNDTASVRIAKDLADSILNDVTDPI
;
A
#
# COMPACT_ATOMS: atom_id res chain seq x y z
N MET A 1 27.30 21.03 81.01
CA MET A 1 27.19 21.97 79.88
C MET A 1 27.77 21.27 78.64
N GLY A 2 26.96 20.73 77.73
CA GLY A 2 26.48 21.40 76.50
C GLY A 2 27.66 21.64 75.53
N LYS A 3 27.77 20.99 74.36
CA LYS A 3 26.92 21.17 73.17
C LYS A 3 27.19 20.05 72.14
N SER A 4 26.13 19.39 71.65
CA SER A 4 26.18 18.47 70.50
C SER A 4 25.89 19.25 69.21
N GLY A 5 26.85 19.27 68.29
CA GLY A 5 26.77 19.97 67.00
C GLY A 5 26.01 19.15 65.96
N LYS A 6 24.88 19.67 65.47
CA LYS A 6 24.15 19.12 64.32
C LYS A 6 24.81 19.59 63.02
N SER A 7 25.44 18.67 62.30
CA SER A 7 25.97 18.89 60.95
C SER A 7 24.83 18.92 59.91
N ARG A 8 24.66 20.06 59.23
CA ARG A 8 23.69 20.29 58.15
C ARG A 8 24.15 19.59 56.87
N LYS A 9 23.44 18.52 56.44
CA LYS A 9 23.62 17.95 55.09
C LYS A 9 23.01 18.89 54.04
N LYS A 10 23.87 19.46 53.20
CA LYS A 10 23.54 20.37 52.08
C LYS A 10 22.98 19.56 50.91
N LYS A 11 21.66 19.61 50.68
CA LYS A 11 20.97 18.97 49.54
C LYS A 11 21.32 19.69 48.24
N ARG A 12 22.31 19.18 47.48
CA ARG A 12 22.64 19.66 46.13
C ARG A 12 21.45 19.41 45.21
N ARG A 13 20.77 20.49 44.81
CA ARG A 13 19.63 20.49 43.89
C ARG A 13 20.15 20.16 42.49
N ASN A 14 19.88 18.95 42.03
CA ASN A 14 20.48 18.37 40.83
C ASN A 14 19.90 19.02 39.56
N SER A 15 20.67 19.89 38.91
CA SER A 15 20.30 20.60 37.67
C SER A 15 20.16 19.66 36.46
N SER A 16 20.74 18.46 36.56
CA SER A 16 20.75 17.45 35.50
C SER A 16 19.35 16.91 35.16
N THR A 17 18.45 16.81 36.15
CA THR A 17 17.09 16.29 35.90
C THR A 17 16.25 17.21 35.02
N ARG A 18 16.53 18.53 35.03
CA ARG A 18 15.83 19.49 34.17
C ARG A 18 16.22 19.32 32.69
N HIS A 19 17.51 19.10 32.42
CA HIS A 19 17.98 18.81 31.06
C HIS A 19 17.47 17.45 30.57
N LEU A 20 17.37 16.46 31.47
CA LEU A 20 16.81 15.15 31.13
C LEU A 20 15.32 15.25 30.73
N PHE A 21 14.55 16.09 31.43
CA PHE A 21 13.15 16.36 31.09
C PHE A 21 13.00 17.08 29.76
N ILE A 22 13.84 18.07 29.48
CA ILE A 22 13.83 18.79 28.19
C ILE A 22 14.15 17.83 27.05
N LEU A 23 15.18 16.97 27.21
CA LEU A 23 15.55 15.97 26.23
C LEU A 23 14.41 14.97 25.97
N PHE A 24 13.72 14.53 27.03
CA PHE A 24 12.57 13.63 26.92
C PHE A 24 11.42 14.27 26.14
N ILE A 25 11.12 15.56 26.39
CA ILE A 25 10.09 16.30 25.65
C ILE A 25 10.47 16.40 24.17
N VAL A 26 11.72 16.71 23.85
CA VAL A 26 12.19 16.76 22.45
C VAL A 26 12.06 15.40 21.77
N LEU A 27 12.41 14.31 22.47
CA LEU A 27 12.22 12.94 21.98
C LEU A 27 10.75 12.60 21.73
N CYS A 28 9.84 13.01 22.62
CA CYS A 28 8.41 12.81 22.43
C CYS A 28 7.87 13.60 21.22
N VAL A 29 8.35 14.83 21.00
CA VAL A 29 7.95 15.65 19.84
C VAL A 29 8.51 15.04 18.55
N LEU A 30 9.74 14.56 18.54
CA LEU A 30 10.34 13.91 17.37
C LEU A 30 9.66 12.56 17.06
N ALA A 31 9.41 11.74 18.08
CA ALA A 31 8.71 10.47 17.92
C ALA A 31 7.26 10.69 17.47
N GLY A 32 6.56 11.66 18.08
CA GLY A 32 5.22 12.06 17.69
C GLY A 32 5.17 12.60 16.27
N GLY A 33 6.11 13.48 15.89
CA GLY A 33 6.22 14.00 14.52
C GLY A 33 6.56 12.91 13.50
N TYR A 34 7.47 12.00 13.82
CA TYR A 34 7.78 10.84 12.98
C TYR A 34 6.57 9.92 12.81
N TYR A 35 5.84 9.63 13.89
CA TYR A 35 4.64 8.79 13.83
C TYR A 35 3.49 9.49 13.11
N TYR A 36 3.35 10.81 13.29
CA TYR A 36 2.39 11.64 12.60
C TYR A 36 2.68 11.69 11.10
N LEU A 37 3.94 11.89 10.70
CA LEU A 37 4.37 11.79 9.30
C LEU A 37 4.16 10.39 8.75
N LYS A 38 4.44 9.32 9.50
CA LYS A 38 4.19 7.94 9.05
C LYS A 38 2.70 7.67 8.82
N ILE A 39 1.83 8.24 9.64
CA ILE A 39 0.37 8.12 9.48
C ILE A 39 -0.15 9.02 8.36
N TYR A 40 0.36 10.24 8.20
CA TYR A 40 -0.11 11.19 7.18
C TYR A 40 0.49 10.96 5.79
N SER A 41 1.72 10.45 5.71
CA SER A 41 2.31 9.93 4.47
C SER A 41 1.71 8.61 4.03
N ARG A 42 0.75 8.06 4.79
CA ARG A 42 -0.32 7.25 4.21
C ARG A 42 -1.22 8.19 3.40
N GLU A 43 -0.66 8.77 2.33
CA GLU A 43 -1.47 9.09 1.18
C GLU A 43 -2.05 7.75 0.74
N GLU A 44 -3.22 7.42 1.30
CA GLU A 44 -4.21 6.74 0.51
C GLU A 44 -4.34 7.61 -0.72
N VAL A 45 -3.70 7.19 -1.81
CA VAL A 45 -4.11 7.57 -3.14
C VAL A 45 -5.52 7.00 -3.26
N ALA A 46 -6.48 7.67 -2.62
CA ALA A 46 -7.85 7.65 -3.06
C ALA A 46 -7.73 8.14 -4.49
N VAL A 47 -7.77 7.18 -5.43
CA VAL A 47 -7.85 7.46 -6.84
C VAL A 47 -9.15 8.26 -6.98
N ASN A 48 -9.03 9.58 -6.87
CA ASN A 48 -10.11 10.49 -7.07
C ASN A 48 -10.35 10.36 -8.58
N PRO A 49 -11.48 9.76 -9.01
CA PRO A 49 -11.67 9.39 -10.39
C PRO A 49 -12.02 10.67 -11.15
N THR A 50 -11.01 11.51 -11.40
CA THR A 50 -11.06 12.38 -12.55
C THR A 50 -11.22 11.44 -13.72
N LEU A 51 -12.43 11.44 -14.29
CA LEU A 51 -12.76 10.89 -15.60
C LEU A 51 -11.71 11.43 -16.57
N ASP A 52 -10.60 10.71 -16.71
CA ASP A 52 -9.64 11.00 -17.75
C ASP A 52 -10.40 10.69 -19.04
N LYS A 53 -10.68 11.72 -19.84
CA LYS A 53 -11.37 11.54 -21.13
C LYS A 53 -10.55 10.69 -22.12
N THR A 54 -9.32 10.33 -21.74
CA THR A 54 -8.44 9.38 -22.43
C THR A 54 -8.52 7.96 -21.85
N ALA A 55 -9.14 7.77 -20.68
CA ALA A 55 -9.30 6.46 -20.06
C ALA A 55 -10.34 5.64 -20.82
N GLN A 56 -9.89 4.53 -21.41
CA GLN A 56 -10.73 3.54 -22.11
C GLN A 56 -11.60 2.69 -21.14
N TYR A 57 -11.80 3.17 -19.90
CA TYR A 57 -12.58 2.51 -18.86
C TYR A 57 -13.47 3.50 -18.09
N SER A 58 -14.61 3.00 -17.63
CA SER A 58 -15.47 3.69 -16.67
C SER A 58 -15.31 3.05 -15.29
N ILE A 59 -15.19 3.86 -14.24
CA ILE A 59 -15.15 3.39 -12.86
C ILE A 59 -16.58 3.23 -12.35
N LEU A 60 -16.89 2.07 -11.79
CA LEU A 60 -18.16 1.75 -11.15
C LEU A 60 -18.09 1.97 -9.64
N GLU A 61 -19.26 2.08 -9.02
CA GLU A 61 -19.39 2.13 -7.57
C GLU A 61 -18.81 0.86 -6.94
N ASN A 62 -17.86 1.05 -6.01
CA ASN A 62 -17.21 -0.03 -5.28
C ASN A 62 -17.80 -0.11 -3.86
N ASN A 63 -18.70 -1.07 -3.67
CA ASN A 63 -19.32 -1.32 -2.36
C ASN A 63 -18.37 -2.01 -1.35
N ASP A 64 -17.21 -2.49 -1.79
CA ASP A 64 -16.22 -3.17 -0.96
C ASP A 64 -14.81 -2.60 -1.21
N SER A 65 -14.60 -1.38 -0.70
CA SER A 65 -13.31 -0.67 -0.77
C SER A 65 -12.20 -1.31 0.05
N THR A 66 -12.52 -2.30 0.90
CA THR A 66 -11.53 -3.03 1.68
C THR A 66 -10.84 -4.12 0.87
N GLN A 67 -11.61 -4.80 0.01
CA GLN A 67 -11.11 -5.89 -0.84
C GLN A 67 -10.71 -5.41 -2.24
N TYR A 68 -11.32 -4.34 -2.75
CA TYR A 68 -11.08 -3.87 -4.11
C TYR A 68 -10.60 -2.42 -4.13
N LEU A 69 -9.59 -2.14 -4.96
CA LEU A 69 -9.15 -0.78 -5.26
C LEU A 69 -10.17 -0.05 -6.13
N ALA A 70 -10.68 -0.76 -7.14
CA ALA A 70 -11.66 -0.23 -8.07
C ALA A 70 -12.46 -1.37 -8.71
N VAL A 71 -13.67 -1.04 -9.14
CA VAL A 71 -14.44 -1.86 -10.07
C VAL A 71 -14.58 -1.03 -11.34
N ILE A 72 -14.21 -1.60 -12.48
CA ILE A 72 -14.16 -0.87 -13.75
C ILE A 72 -14.82 -1.66 -14.86
N ILE A 73 -15.31 -0.96 -15.87
CA ILE A 73 -15.75 -1.55 -17.14
C ILE A 73 -14.91 -0.95 -18.27
N TYR A 74 -14.21 -1.81 -19.01
CA TYR A 74 -13.41 -1.39 -20.16
C TYR A 74 -14.23 -1.41 -21.44
N GLN A 75 -14.11 -0.37 -22.25
CA GLN A 75 -14.87 -0.21 -23.49
C GLN A 75 -14.06 -0.64 -24.73
N ASP A 76 -12.72 -0.69 -24.63
CA ASP A 76 -11.81 -1.04 -25.73
C ASP A 76 -10.94 -2.27 -25.42
N ASN A 77 -10.27 -2.80 -26.46
CA ASN A 77 -9.32 -3.92 -26.38
C ASN A 77 -8.02 -3.52 -25.65
N VAL A 78 -8.12 -3.32 -24.34
CA VAL A 78 -6.99 -2.97 -23.47
C VAL A 78 -6.32 -4.24 -22.96
N SER A 79 -4.99 -4.20 -22.83
CA SER A 79 -4.22 -5.30 -22.23
C SER A 79 -4.32 -5.26 -20.71
N ILE A 80 -4.43 -6.42 -20.07
CA ILE A 80 -4.49 -6.55 -18.60
C ILE A 80 -3.23 -5.99 -17.93
N ASN A 81 -2.10 -6.01 -18.64
CA ASN A 81 -0.84 -5.42 -18.21
C ASN A 81 -0.95 -3.90 -18.06
N THR A 82 -1.65 -3.24 -19.00
CA THR A 82 -1.91 -1.80 -18.93
C THR A 82 -2.78 -1.47 -17.72
N ILE A 83 -3.79 -2.29 -17.44
CA ILE A 83 -4.63 -2.14 -16.24
C ILE A 83 -3.76 -2.23 -14.98
N ALA A 84 -2.95 -3.28 -14.87
CA ALA A 84 -2.05 -3.46 -13.73
C ALA A 84 -1.07 -2.28 -13.56
N SER A 85 -0.52 -1.78 -14.67
CA SER A 85 0.34 -0.59 -14.66
C SER A 85 -0.39 0.66 -14.14
N THR A 86 -1.64 0.89 -14.55
CA THR A 86 -2.43 2.04 -14.09
C THR A 86 -2.70 1.99 -12.59
N PHE A 87 -3.15 0.84 -12.08
CA PHE A 87 -3.65 0.70 -10.70
C PHE A 87 -2.56 0.32 -9.69
N TYR A 88 -1.62 -0.53 -10.05
CA TYR A 88 -0.53 -0.97 -9.16
C TYR A 88 0.81 -0.27 -9.44
N LYS A 89 0.87 0.60 -10.45
CA LYS A 89 2.12 1.23 -10.93
C LYS A 89 3.17 0.24 -11.45
N ASN A 90 2.77 -1.02 -11.67
CA ASN A 90 3.63 -2.06 -12.19
C ASN A 90 2.79 -3.12 -12.92
N GLU A 91 3.14 -3.34 -14.18
CA GLU A 91 2.43 -4.26 -15.08
C GLU A 91 2.51 -5.73 -14.65
N MET A 92 3.57 -6.13 -13.92
CA MET A 92 3.83 -7.53 -13.54
C MET A 92 2.77 -8.09 -12.58
N PHE A 93 1.98 -7.22 -11.92
CA PHE A 93 0.93 -7.62 -10.98
C PHE A 93 -0.42 -7.93 -11.66
N TRP A 94 -0.46 -7.96 -13.00
CA TRP A 94 -1.66 -8.38 -13.74
C TRP A 94 -2.23 -9.76 -13.35
N PRO A 95 -1.43 -10.78 -12.93
CA PRO A 95 -1.96 -12.09 -12.58
C PRO A 95 -3.03 -12.06 -11.49
N TYR A 96 -2.89 -11.15 -10.52
CA TYR A 96 -3.86 -11.01 -9.44
C TYR A 96 -5.21 -10.48 -9.95
N ILE A 97 -5.19 -9.58 -10.93
CA ILE A 97 -6.41 -9.12 -11.61
C ILE A 97 -7.04 -10.30 -12.37
N TYR A 98 -6.23 -11.10 -13.08
CA TYR A 98 -6.75 -12.25 -13.81
C TYR A 98 -7.40 -13.28 -12.90
N ILE A 99 -6.75 -13.68 -11.80
CA ILE A 99 -7.25 -14.70 -10.87
C ILE A 99 -8.61 -14.28 -10.30
N GLU A 100 -8.74 -13.02 -9.87
CA GLU A 100 -9.98 -12.49 -9.32
C GLU A 100 -11.11 -12.46 -10.36
N ASN A 101 -10.77 -12.28 -11.65
CA ASN A 101 -11.73 -12.15 -12.73
C ASN A 101 -11.75 -13.35 -13.69
N LYS A 102 -11.18 -14.50 -13.32
CA LYS A 102 -11.06 -15.70 -14.20
C LYS A 102 -12.44 -16.23 -14.64
N ALA A 103 -13.49 -15.92 -13.88
CA ALA A 103 -14.87 -16.25 -14.24
C ALA A 103 -15.38 -15.48 -15.47
N VAL A 104 -14.82 -14.30 -15.76
CA VAL A 104 -15.26 -13.40 -16.85
C VAL A 104 -14.18 -13.25 -17.93
N ILE A 105 -12.90 -13.27 -17.55
CA ILE A 105 -11.77 -13.25 -18.48
C ILE A 105 -11.39 -14.68 -18.86
N ARG A 106 -11.68 -15.06 -20.11
CA ARG A 106 -11.27 -16.37 -20.64
C ARG A 106 -9.79 -16.42 -21.03
N ASN A 107 -9.24 -15.31 -21.54
CA ASN A 107 -7.84 -15.21 -21.93
C ASN A 107 -7.27 -13.87 -21.43
N PRO A 108 -6.24 -13.85 -20.58
CA PRO A 108 -5.64 -12.62 -20.07
C PRO A 108 -5.00 -11.76 -21.17
N LEU A 109 -4.56 -12.37 -22.28
CA LEU A 109 -3.96 -11.66 -23.42
C LEU A 109 -5.00 -11.04 -24.36
N ASN A 110 -6.25 -11.49 -24.27
CA ASN A 110 -7.34 -11.01 -25.11
C ASN A 110 -8.61 -10.86 -24.28
N MET A 111 -8.71 -9.72 -23.59
CA MET A 111 -9.90 -9.36 -22.86
C MET A 111 -10.96 -8.82 -23.84
N GLY A 112 -12.19 -9.32 -23.72
CA GLY A 112 -13.32 -8.79 -24.47
C GLY A 112 -13.68 -7.36 -24.03
N ARG A 113 -14.45 -6.67 -24.87
CA ARG A 113 -15.01 -5.35 -24.54
C ARG A 113 -16.18 -5.47 -23.58
N ASP A 114 -16.48 -4.37 -22.88
CA ASP A 114 -17.58 -4.21 -21.94
C ASP A 114 -17.55 -5.21 -20.76
N VAL A 115 -16.34 -5.66 -20.42
CA VAL A 115 -16.12 -6.59 -19.30
C VAL A 115 -15.95 -5.80 -18.01
N ILE A 116 -16.75 -6.17 -16.99
CA ILE A 116 -16.60 -5.66 -15.63
C ILE A 116 -15.42 -6.38 -14.98
N LEU A 117 -14.43 -5.60 -14.56
CA LEU A 117 -13.23 -6.06 -13.88
C LEU A 117 -13.19 -5.52 -12.46
N LYS A 118 -12.95 -6.43 -11.52
CA LYS A 118 -12.66 -6.09 -10.13
C LYS A 118 -11.16 -6.04 -9.94
N ILE A 119 -10.64 -4.93 -9.45
CA ILE A 119 -9.21 -4.79 -9.19
C ILE A 119 -8.98 -5.04 -7.70
N PRO A 120 -8.40 -6.19 -7.33
CA PRO A 120 -8.19 -6.51 -5.92
C PRO A 120 -7.21 -5.54 -5.27
N ARG A 121 -7.43 -5.25 -4.00
CA ARG A 121 -6.44 -4.56 -3.16
C ARG A 121 -5.46 -5.62 -2.69
N LEU A 122 -4.22 -5.52 -3.17
CA LEU A 122 -3.14 -6.37 -2.68
C LEU A 122 -2.61 -5.78 -1.36
N SER A 123 -2.25 -6.64 -0.42
CA SER A 123 -1.65 -6.19 0.84
C SER A 123 -0.25 -5.63 0.62
N ASP A 124 0.22 -4.80 1.55
CA ASP A 124 1.57 -4.21 1.53
C ASP A 124 2.67 -5.30 1.52
N ASP A 125 2.38 -6.49 2.02
CA ASP A 125 3.29 -7.65 1.98
C ASP A 125 3.43 -8.24 0.56
N LEU A 126 2.42 -8.04 -0.29
CA LEU A 126 2.35 -8.57 -1.66
C LEU A 126 2.84 -7.54 -2.70
N ILE A 127 2.51 -6.25 -2.53
CA ILE A 127 3.03 -5.16 -3.36
C ILE A 127 4.17 -4.46 -2.63
N ASN A 128 5.39 -4.94 -2.85
CA ASN A 128 6.51 -4.03 -2.81
C ASN A 128 7.04 -3.89 -4.24
N VAL A 129 6.61 -2.84 -4.92
CA VAL A 129 6.99 -2.52 -6.31
C VAL A 129 8.51 -2.42 -6.47
N ASN A 130 9.21 -2.10 -5.39
CA ASN A 130 10.67 -1.98 -5.34
C ASN A 130 11.36 -3.25 -4.83
N ASP A 131 10.60 -4.28 -4.40
CA ASP A 131 11.15 -5.56 -4.00
C ASP A 131 11.24 -6.52 -5.18
N THR A 132 12.45 -7.03 -5.39
CA THR A 132 12.72 -7.98 -6.46
C THR A 132 11.99 -9.31 -6.20
N ALA A 133 11.73 -9.66 -4.94
CA ALA A 133 11.04 -10.90 -4.58
C ALA A 133 9.56 -10.89 -5.00
N SER A 134 8.82 -9.82 -4.69
CA SER A 134 7.40 -9.68 -5.07
C SER A 134 7.20 -9.70 -6.59
N VAL A 135 8.07 -9.01 -7.33
CA VAL A 135 8.04 -9.01 -8.80
C VAL A 135 8.34 -10.39 -9.37
N ARG A 136 9.28 -11.14 -8.78
CA ARG A 136 9.57 -12.52 -9.20
C ARG A 136 8.39 -13.45 -8.96
N ILE A 137 7.74 -13.38 -7.80
CA ILE A 137 6.55 -14.19 -7.50
C ILE A 137 5.43 -13.89 -8.50
N ALA A 138 5.18 -12.61 -8.78
CA ALA A 138 4.19 -12.21 -9.76
C ALA A 138 4.53 -12.71 -11.17
N LYS A 139 5.82 -12.71 -11.54
CA LYS A 139 6.29 -13.28 -12.81
C LYS A 139 6.07 -14.78 -12.89
N ASP A 140 6.47 -15.53 -11.86
CA ASP A 140 6.30 -16.99 -11.84
C ASP A 140 4.81 -17.37 -11.95
N LEU A 141 3.94 -16.57 -11.33
CA LEU A 141 2.49 -16.72 -11.42
C LEU A 141 1.97 -16.40 -12.84
N ALA A 142 2.48 -15.34 -13.47
CA ALA A 142 2.17 -14.99 -14.85
C ALA A 142 2.54 -16.14 -15.80
N ASP A 143 3.74 -16.69 -15.69
CA ASP A 143 4.22 -17.80 -16.52
C ASP A 143 3.35 -19.04 -16.32
N SER A 144 2.95 -19.34 -15.07
CA SER A 144 2.04 -20.45 -14.77
C SER A 144 0.66 -20.27 -15.42
N ILE A 145 0.11 -19.06 -15.41
CA ILE A 145 -1.19 -18.76 -16.04
C ILE A 145 -1.10 -18.86 -17.55
N LEU A 146 -0.01 -18.34 -18.15
CA LEU A 146 0.15 -18.37 -19.60
C LEU A 146 0.28 -19.80 -20.12
N ASN A 147 1.05 -20.65 -19.43
CA ASN A 147 1.15 -22.07 -19.77
C ASN A 147 -0.21 -22.78 -19.71
N ASP A 148 -1.02 -22.54 -18.68
CA ASP A 148 -2.40 -23.08 -18.54
C ASP A 148 -3.31 -22.64 -19.68
N VAL A 149 -3.12 -21.42 -20.20
CA VAL A 149 -3.93 -20.86 -21.29
C VAL A 149 -3.47 -21.36 -22.67
N THR A 150 -2.17 -21.67 -22.85
CA THR A 150 -1.60 -22.07 -24.13
C THR A 150 -1.60 -23.57 -24.39
N ASP A 151 -1.74 -24.41 -23.36
CA ASP A 151 -1.89 -25.86 -23.51
C ASP A 151 -3.38 -26.23 -23.43
N PRO A 152 -4.10 -26.34 -24.56
CA PRO A 152 -5.47 -26.84 -24.55
C PRO A 152 -5.45 -28.33 -24.21
N ILE A 153 -6.20 -28.71 -23.17
CA ILE A 153 -6.64 -30.10 -22.96
C ILE A 153 -7.47 -30.55 -24.17
#